data_AF-A0A9X0HUY1-F1
#
_entry.id   AF-A0A9X0HUY1-F1
#
_cell.length_a   1.000
_cell.length_b   1.000
_cell.length_c   1.000
_cell.angle_alpha   90.00
_cell.angle_beta   90.00
_cell.angle_gamma   90.00
#
_symmetry.space_group_name_H-M   'P 1'
#
loop_
_entity.id
_entity.type
_entity.pdbx_description
1 polymer ?
#
loop_
_entity_poly.entity_id
_entity_poly.type
_entity_poly.pdbx_seq_one_letter_code
_entity_poly.pdbx_strand_id
1 'polypeptide(L)'
;MVQARQIAIFLSRKCTELSLASICKLFGRDQTTVEYAEKKVAKAITTDGDWSDDVEAVMQRIRPRQPQHGINPLAEPDNNQ
;
A
#
# COMPACT_ATOMS: atom_id res chain seq x y z
N MET A 1 -20.48 2.79 -2.92
CA MET A 1 -19.32 3.53 -2.35
C MET A 1 -18.62 2.78 -1.22
N VAL A 2 -18.39 1.46 -1.33
CA VAL A 2 -17.72 0.67 -0.26
C VAL A 2 -16.36 0.12 -0.71
N GLN A 3 -16.17 -0.10 -2.01
CA GLN A 3 -14.95 -0.68 -2.60
C GLN A 3 -13.70 0.18 -2.31
N ALA A 4 -13.73 1.47 -2.64
CA ALA A 4 -12.61 2.38 -2.39
C ALA A 4 -12.18 2.43 -0.92
N ARG A 5 -13.13 2.38 0.03
CA ARG A 5 -12.82 2.36 1.47
C ARG A 5 -12.14 1.04 1.87
N GLN A 6 -12.61 -0.09 1.34
CA GLN A 6 -12.01 -1.39 1.63
C GLN A 6 -10.56 -1.45 1.11
N ILE A 7 -10.33 -0.91 -0.08
CA ILE A 7 -8.99 -0.78 -0.67
C ILE A 7 -8.09 0.11 0.19
N ALA A 8 -8.59 1.27 0.64
CA ALA A 8 -7.82 2.15 1.52
C ALA A 8 -7.42 1.47 2.83
N ILE A 9 -8.33 0.70 3.46
CA ILE A 9 -8.04 -0.06 4.69
C ILE A 9 -6.95 -1.11 4.45
N PHE A 10 -7.07 -1.89 3.36
CA PHE A 10 -6.09 -2.89 2.98
C PHE A 10 -4.71 -2.27 2.70
N LEU A 11 -4.67 -1.14 2.00
CA LEU A 11 -3.45 -0.41 1.71
C LEU A 11 -2.82 0.20 2.96
N SER A 12 -3.60 0.74 3.90
CA SER A 12 -3.06 1.23 5.18
C SER A 12 -2.36 0.13 5.98
N ARG A 13 -2.83 -1.12 5.89
CA ARG A 13 -2.17 -2.30 6.49
C ARG A 13 -0.87 -2.70 5.77
N LYS A 14 -0.84 -2.61 4.44
CA LYS A 14 0.35 -2.99 3.64
C LYS A 14 1.43 -1.91 3.58
N CYS A 15 1.04 -0.64 3.55
CA CYS A 15 1.96 0.50 3.46
C CYS A 15 2.45 0.97 4.83
N THR A 16 1.81 0.56 5.92
CA THR A 16 2.15 1.01 7.28
C THR A 16 2.18 -0.17 8.24
N GLU A 17 3.21 -0.27 9.06
CA GLU A 17 3.33 -1.29 10.13
C GLU A 17 2.49 -0.96 11.37
N LEU A 18 1.39 -0.24 11.19
CA LEU A 18 0.51 0.16 12.28
C LEU A 18 -0.30 -1.06 12.78
N SER A 19 -0.46 -1.13 14.11
CA SER A 19 -1.31 -2.13 14.74
C SER A 19 -2.76 -2.02 14.29
N LEU A 20 -3.47 -3.16 14.28
CA LEU A 20 -4.88 -3.25 13.88
C LEU A 20 -5.75 -2.21 14.60
N ALA A 21 -5.53 -2.01 15.90
CA ALA A 21 -6.23 -1.03 16.72
C ALA A 21 -6.02 0.42 16.26
N SER A 22 -4.80 0.78 15.84
CA SER A 22 -4.49 2.13 15.35
C SER A 22 -5.20 2.42 14.03
N ILE A 23 -5.26 1.42 13.15
CA ILE A 23 -5.98 1.52 11.88
C ILE A 23 -7.49 1.62 12.14
N CYS A 24 -8.04 0.83 13.07
CA CYS A 24 -9.45 0.94 13.48
C CYS A 24 -9.80 2.33 13.99
N LYS A 25 -8.93 2.92 14.83
CA LYS A 25 -9.08 4.28 15.34
C LYS A 25 -9.01 5.33 14.23
N LEU A 26 -8.11 5.15 13.26
CA LEU A 26 -7.97 6.03 12.11
C LEU A 26 -9.21 6.04 11.21
N PHE A 27 -9.81 4.87 10.99
CA PHE A 27 -11.02 4.72 10.18
C PHE A 27 -12.33 4.87 10.96
N GLY A 28 -12.27 5.01 12.30
CA GLY A 28 -13.42 5.11 13.19
C GLY A 28 -14.35 3.90 13.09
N ARG A 29 -13.79 2.69 12.97
CA ARG A 29 -14.54 1.44 12.73
C ARG A 29 -14.07 0.29 13.61
N ASP A 30 -14.95 -0.67 13.82
CA ASP A 30 -14.65 -1.90 14.55
C ASP A 30 -13.55 -2.72 13.85
N GLN A 31 -12.76 -3.40 14.68
CA GLN A 31 -11.70 -4.29 14.23
C GLN A 31 -12.18 -5.38 13.28
N THR A 32 -13.38 -5.91 13.52
CA THR A 32 -14.02 -6.89 12.66
C THR A 32 -14.34 -6.35 11.26
N THR A 33 -14.63 -5.04 11.14
CA THR A 33 -14.88 -4.37 9.86
C THR A 33 -13.59 -4.27 9.05
N VAL A 34 -12.47 -3.94 9.71
CA VAL A 34 -11.14 -3.88 9.09
C VAL A 34 -10.72 -5.27 8.61
N GLU A 35 -10.90 -6.28 9.44
CA GLU A 35 -10.55 -7.66 9.13
C GLU A 35 -11.40 -8.23 7.98
N TYR A 36 -12.69 -7.90 7.95
CA TYR A 36 -13.58 -8.26 6.84
C TYR A 36 -13.16 -7.58 5.54
N ALA A 37 -12.83 -6.28 5.59
CA ALA A 37 -12.37 -5.54 4.42
C ALA A 37 -11.06 -6.11 3.86
N GLU A 38 -10.09 -6.44 4.73
CA GLU A 38 -8.82 -7.05 4.35
C GLU A 38 -9.03 -8.38 3.63
N LYS A 39 -9.82 -9.28 4.22
CA LYS A 39 -10.16 -10.59 3.63
C LYS A 39 -10.90 -10.45 2.30
N LYS A 40 -11.83 -9.50 2.22
CA LYS A 40 -12.62 -9.26 1.01
C LYS A 40 -11.75 -8.74 -0.14
N VAL A 41 -10.89 -7.76 0.11
CA VAL A 41 -9.97 -7.21 -0.89
C VAL A 41 -8.96 -8.26 -1.32
N ALA A 42 -8.38 -9.03 -0.38
CA ALA A 42 -7.45 -10.10 -0.71
C ALA A 42 -8.07 -11.14 -1.66
N LYS A 43 -9.33 -11.54 -1.42
CA LYS A 43 -10.06 -12.46 -2.29
C LYS A 43 -10.48 -11.82 -3.62
N ALA A 44 -10.85 -10.54 -3.60
CA ALA A 44 -11.26 -9.81 -4.79
C ALA A 44 -10.09 -9.63 -5.77
N ILE A 45 -8.89 -9.29 -5.28
CA ILE A 45 -7.69 -9.16 -6.12
C ILE A 45 -7.37 -10.46 -6.88
N THR A 46 -7.64 -11.63 -6.27
CA THR A 46 -7.39 -12.93 -6.93
C THR A 46 -8.52 -13.37 -7.86
N THR A 47 -9.72 -12.79 -7.73
CA THR A 47 -10.93 -13.23 -8.45
C THR A 47 -11.30 -12.26 -9.58
N ASP A 48 -11.09 -10.96 -9.36
CA ASP A 48 -11.45 -9.86 -10.24
C ASP A 48 -10.21 -9.01 -10.54
N GLY A 49 -9.86 -8.90 -11.83
CA GLY A 49 -8.74 -8.07 -12.28
C GLY A 49 -8.96 -6.56 -12.05
N ASP A 50 -10.22 -6.12 -12.06
CA ASP A 50 -10.62 -4.72 -11.84
C ASP A 50 -10.19 -4.22 -10.43
N TRP A 51 -10.36 -5.08 -9.41
CA TRP A 51 -9.90 -4.78 -8.05
C TRP A 51 -8.39 -4.70 -7.95
N SER A 52 -7.67 -5.52 -8.73
CA SER A 52 -6.21 -5.45 -8.77
C SER A 52 -5.75 -4.14 -9.38
N ASP A 53 -6.36 -3.72 -10.50
CA ASP A 53 -6.07 -2.46 -11.18
C ASP A 53 -6.34 -1.26 -10.27
N ASP A 54 -7.50 -1.22 -9.59
CA ASP A 54 -7.83 -0.17 -8.62
C ASP A 54 -6.82 -0.08 -7.46
N VAL A 55 -6.45 -1.23 -6.88
CA VAL A 55 -5.48 -1.28 -5.77
C VAL A 55 -4.10 -0.80 -6.24
N GLU A 56 -3.68 -1.22 -7.44
CA GLU A 56 -2.43 -0.79 -8.04
C GLU A 56 -2.43 0.70 -8.37
N ALA A 57 -3.50 1.22 -9.00
CA ALA A 57 -3.66 2.63 -9.32
C ALA A 57 -3.61 3.51 -8.07
N VAL A 58 -4.25 3.08 -6.97
CA VAL A 58 -4.20 3.79 -5.70
C VAL A 58 -2.79 3.66 -5.07
N MET A 59 -2.16 2.50 -5.10
CA MET A 59 -0.81 2.31 -4.59
C MET A 59 0.23 3.16 -5.33
N GLN A 60 0.12 3.27 -6.66
CA GLN A 60 0.98 4.13 -7.48
C GLN A 60 0.81 5.62 -7.14
N ARG A 61 -0.38 6.04 -6.69
CA ARG A 61 -0.64 7.42 -6.26
C ARG A 61 -0.17 7.70 -4.84
N ILE A 62 -0.25 6.72 -3.93
CA ILE A 62 0.16 6.89 -2.52
C ILE A 62 1.69 6.80 -2.38
N ARG A 63 2.37 5.97 -3.18
CA ARG A 63 3.82 6.05 -3.25
C ARG A 63 4.16 7.46 -3.76
N PRO A 64 4.81 8.32 -2.95
CA PRO A 64 5.35 9.54 -3.52
C PRO A 64 6.23 9.13 -4.69
N ARG A 65 6.30 9.97 -5.72
CA ARG A 65 7.35 9.90 -6.74
C ARG A 65 8.68 9.89 -5.99
N GLN A 66 9.14 8.72 -5.55
CA GLN A 66 10.52 8.52 -5.17
C GLN A 66 11.23 8.88 -6.46
N PRO A 67 12.04 9.95 -6.47
CA PRO A 67 12.97 10.12 -7.57
C PRO A 67 13.64 8.77 -7.67
N GLN A 68 13.59 8.15 -8.85
CA GLN A 68 14.40 6.98 -9.13
C GLN A 68 15.77 7.32 -8.57
N HIS A 69 16.17 6.67 -7.49
CA HIS A 69 17.48 6.87 -6.92
C HIS A 69 18.40 6.46 -8.05
N GLY A 70 18.97 7.47 -8.71
CA GLY A 70 19.90 7.27 -9.78
C GLY A 70 20.94 6.33 -9.24
N ILE A 71 21.14 5.22 -9.94
CA ILE A 71 22.46 4.69 -10.23
C ILE A 71 23.51 5.78 -9.93
N ASN A 72 24.14 5.73 -8.75
CA ASN A 72 25.18 6.68 -8.43
C ASN A 72 26.38 6.34 -9.33
N PRO A 73 26.76 7.16 -10.34
CA PRO A 73 27.88 6.83 -11.21
C PRO A 73 29.22 7.30 -10.61
N LEU A 74 29.24 7.78 -9.36
CA LEU A 74 30.42 8.40 -8.76
C LEU A 74 30.96 7.56 -7.60
N ALA A 75 31.45 6.38 -7.94
CA ALA A 75 32.62 5.84 -7.24
C ALA A 75 33.75 5.88 -8.28
N GLU A 76 34.48 6.98 -8.29
CA GLU A 76 35.68 7.13 -9.09
C GLU A 76 36.65 5.98 -8.78
N PRO A 77 37.34 5.42 -9.78
CA PRO A 77 38.29 4.36 -9.54
C PRO A 77 39.41 4.88 -8.63
N ASP A 78 39.69 4.07 -7.61
CA ASP A 78 40.95 4.02 -6.88
C ASP A 78 42.14 4.33 -7.81
N ASN A 79 42.77 5.48 -7.61
CA ASN A 79 44.11 5.74 -8.12
C ASN A 79 44.87 6.64 -7.15
N ASN A 80 45.37 5.97 -6.10
CA ASN A 80 46.71 6.13 -5.55
C ASN A 80 47.60 7.19 -6.24
N GLN A 81 47.89 8.27 -5.50
CA GLN A 81 49.15 9.00 -5.57
C GLN A 81 49.58 9.43 -4.16
#